data_AF-A0AAQ3SII1-F1
#
_entry.id   AF-A0AAQ3SII1-F1
#
_cell.length_a   1.000
_cell.length_b   1.000
_cell.length_c   1.000
_cell.angle_alpha   90.00
_cell.angle_beta   90.00
_cell.angle_gamma   90.00
#
_symmetry.space_group_name_H-M   'P 1'
#
loop_
_entity.id
_entity.type
_entity.pdbx_description
1 polymer ?
#
loop_
_entity_poly.entity_id
_entity_poly.type
_entity_poly.pdbx_seq_one_letter_code
_entity_poly.pdbx_strand_id
1 'polypeptide(L)'
;MPPDREVEFLIELLHGTAPIAKRQYRVAPKEQELIKENIDELLGKGFIRPSSSPWAFPVLFVDKKDGSRRMCVDYRALNDVTIKNKYPLPRIDDLFDQLQGACVFSKIDLRSGYHQMKIRPSDIPKTAFITRFGLYEYTVMSFGLINALAYFMNLMNKVFMEYLDKFVVVFIDDILIYSKMEEKHEEHLVLQKLRDHKLYAKLSKCEFWLDQVPFLGHIVLKGGIMVDPSKISSVMDWKVPEVVKEVRGFLGLAGYYRRFIESFSRIAKPMTSLLEKGVPFIWTKERQAAFDELKKRLTTAPVLTLPDLTKSFTVYCDASKEGLGCVLMQEGKVIAYASHQLRKHEVNYPTHDLELAAVVHALKI
;
A
#
# COMPACT_ATOMS: atom_id res chain seq x y z
N MET A 1 18.99 -9.26 -17.49
CA MET A 1 18.25 -8.09 -18.04
C MET A 1 16.81 -8.47 -18.38
N PRO A 2 15.82 -7.62 -18.06
CA PRO A 2 14.44 -7.81 -18.52
C PRO A 2 14.34 -7.68 -20.05
N PRO A 3 13.35 -8.32 -20.71
CA PRO A 3 13.11 -8.16 -22.14
C PRO A 3 12.62 -6.74 -22.47
N ASP A 4 12.72 -6.37 -23.75
CA ASP A 4 11.97 -5.21 -24.27
C ASP A 4 10.48 -5.51 -24.19
N ARG A 5 9.70 -4.53 -23.73
CA ARG A 5 8.25 -4.63 -23.55
C ARG A 5 7.60 -3.36 -24.09
N GLU A 6 6.32 -3.44 -24.38
CA GLU A 6 5.54 -2.25 -24.78
C GLU A 6 5.53 -1.14 -23.73
N VAL A 7 5.63 -1.52 -22.45
CA VAL A 7 5.68 -0.57 -21.34
C VAL A 7 7.13 -0.41 -20.91
N GLU A 8 7.72 0.73 -21.22
CA GLU A 8 8.99 1.19 -20.69
C GLU A 8 8.77 2.15 -19.51
N PHE A 9 9.77 2.29 -18.64
CA PHE A 9 9.73 3.28 -17.58
C PHE A 9 10.22 4.63 -18.10
N LEU A 10 9.36 5.65 -18.04
CA LEU A 10 9.68 7.00 -18.49
C LEU A 10 9.90 7.94 -17.31
N ILE A 11 10.83 8.88 -17.50
CA ILE A 11 11.11 9.98 -16.57
C ILE A 11 10.83 11.30 -17.30
N GLU A 12 9.55 11.65 -17.37
CA GLU A 12 9.11 12.91 -17.95
C GLU A 12 9.35 14.06 -16.97
N LEU A 13 10.07 15.09 -17.42
CA LEU A 13 10.43 16.22 -16.59
C LEU A 13 9.55 17.42 -16.91
N LEU A 14 9.41 18.34 -15.94
CA LEU A 14 8.80 19.65 -16.20
C LEU A 14 9.56 20.36 -17.32
N HIS A 15 8.83 21.09 -18.17
CA HIS A 15 9.41 21.81 -19.29
C HIS A 15 10.51 22.78 -18.83
N GLY A 16 11.66 22.78 -19.51
CA GLY A 16 12.81 23.64 -19.18
C GLY A 16 13.69 23.13 -18.02
N THR A 17 13.47 21.91 -17.51
CA THR A 17 14.32 21.36 -16.44
C THR A 17 15.75 21.11 -16.91
N ALA A 18 16.71 21.80 -16.29
CA ALA A 18 18.14 21.56 -16.47
C ALA A 18 18.62 20.34 -15.65
N PRO A 19 19.74 19.70 -16.05
CA PRO A 19 20.32 18.59 -15.28
C PRO A 19 20.67 18.99 -13.84
N ILE A 20 20.31 18.11 -12.90
CA ILE A 20 20.61 18.28 -11.48
C ILE A 20 21.81 17.40 -11.12
N ALA A 21 22.88 18.03 -10.65
CA ALA A 21 24.07 17.35 -10.15
C ALA A 21 24.28 17.65 -8.66
N LYS A 22 24.09 16.63 -7.82
CA LYS A 22 24.34 16.67 -6.38
C LYS A 22 25.66 15.99 -6.05
N ARG A 23 26.30 16.45 -4.97
CA ARG A 23 27.54 15.85 -4.46
C ARG A 23 27.23 14.55 -3.72
N GLN A 24 28.17 13.61 -3.79
CA GLN A 24 28.13 12.39 -2.98
C GLN A 24 28.06 12.71 -1.48
N TYR A 25 27.36 11.87 -0.72
CA TYR A 25 27.38 11.95 0.74
C TYR A 25 28.68 11.38 1.30
N ARG A 26 29.07 11.84 2.49
CA ARG A 26 30.13 11.21 3.25
C ARG A 26 29.63 9.86 3.76
N VAL A 27 30.38 8.81 3.48
CA VAL A 27 30.05 7.42 3.84
C VAL A 27 31.19 6.80 4.63
N ALA A 28 30.86 6.00 5.64
CA ALA A 28 31.85 5.32 6.47
C ALA A 28 32.61 4.25 5.65
N PRO A 29 33.83 3.83 6.05
CA PRO A 29 34.60 2.83 5.29
C PRO A 29 33.83 1.53 5.01
N LYS A 30 33.12 0.99 6.01
CA LYS A 30 32.28 -0.22 5.84
C LYS A 30 31.15 -0.03 4.82
N GLU A 31 30.57 1.17 4.77
CA GLU A 31 29.54 1.50 3.79
C GLU A 31 30.11 1.64 2.38
N GLN A 32 31.37 2.06 2.25
CA GLN A 32 32.05 2.13 0.96
C GLN A 32 32.29 0.73 0.36
N GLU A 33 32.68 -0.24 1.19
CA GLU A 33 32.81 -1.65 0.77
C GLU A 33 31.46 -2.18 0.25
N LEU A 34 30.38 -1.96 1.01
CA LEU A 34 29.03 -2.33 0.60
C LEU A 34 28.58 -1.66 -0.70
N ILE A 35 28.90 -0.37 -0.89
CA ILE A 35 28.61 0.34 -2.15
C ILE A 35 29.34 -0.35 -3.31
N LYS A 36 30.61 -0.70 -3.13
CA LYS A 36 31.41 -1.36 -4.17
C LYS A 36 30.82 -2.72 -4.55
N GLU A 37 30.52 -3.55 -3.56
CA GLU A 37 29.90 -4.87 -3.78
C GLU A 37 28.55 -4.74 -4.53
N ASN A 38 27.72 -3.78 -4.16
CA ASN A 38 26.45 -3.53 -4.84
C ASN A 38 26.67 -3.05 -6.29
N ILE A 39 27.65 -2.17 -6.53
CA ILE A 39 27.98 -1.71 -7.88
C ILE A 39 28.44 -2.90 -8.74
N ASP A 40 29.35 -3.72 -8.23
CA ASP A 40 29.89 -4.88 -8.97
C ASP A 40 28.77 -5.89 -9.29
N GLU A 41 27.86 -6.16 -8.35
CA GLU A 41 26.69 -7.02 -8.57
C GLU A 41 25.75 -6.44 -9.64
N LEU A 42 25.46 -5.15 -9.58
CA LEU A 42 24.55 -4.48 -10.51
C LEU A 42 25.16 -4.37 -11.92
N LEU A 43 26.47 -4.10 -12.03
CA LEU A 43 27.22 -4.12 -13.29
C LEU A 43 27.21 -5.50 -13.91
N GLY A 44 27.52 -6.54 -13.12
CA GLY A 44 27.53 -7.93 -13.58
C GLY A 44 26.18 -8.39 -14.13
N LYS A 45 25.07 -7.83 -13.63
CA LYS A 45 23.70 -8.10 -14.12
C LYS A 45 23.28 -7.21 -15.31
N GLY A 46 24.08 -6.18 -15.62
CA GLY A 46 23.77 -5.15 -16.61
C GLY A 46 22.70 -4.15 -16.19
N PHE A 47 22.33 -4.12 -14.89
CA PHE A 47 21.30 -3.22 -14.35
C PHE A 47 21.78 -1.78 -14.23
N ILE A 48 23.09 -1.59 -14.13
CA ILE A 48 23.74 -0.28 -14.23
C ILE A 48 24.86 -0.35 -15.25
N ARG A 49 25.33 0.82 -15.69
CA ARG A 49 26.54 0.99 -16.51
C ARG A 49 27.28 2.27 -16.12
N PRO A 50 28.59 2.39 -16.42
CA PRO A 50 29.31 3.66 -16.27
C PRO A 50 28.61 4.78 -17.04
N SER A 51 28.60 5.97 -16.49
CA SER A 51 27.90 7.13 -17.04
C SER A 51 28.82 8.35 -17.18
N SER A 52 28.55 9.17 -18.19
CA SER A 52 29.07 10.53 -18.34
C SER A 52 27.95 11.58 -18.28
N SER A 53 26.82 11.19 -17.68
CA SER A 53 25.61 12.01 -17.61
C SER A 53 25.87 13.34 -16.86
N PRO A 54 25.23 14.44 -17.29
CA PRO A 54 25.24 15.69 -16.54
C PRO A 54 24.39 15.62 -15.26
N TRP A 55 23.63 14.54 -15.06
CA TRP A 55 22.87 14.27 -13.84
C TRP A 55 23.74 13.52 -12.83
N ALA A 56 23.56 13.80 -11.55
CA ALA A 56 24.22 13.05 -10.49
C ALA A 56 23.43 13.09 -9.20
N PHE A 57 23.08 11.92 -8.66
CA PHE A 57 22.38 11.78 -7.38
C PHE A 57 23.20 10.96 -6.38
N PRO A 58 23.28 11.38 -5.11
CA PRO A 58 24.04 10.64 -4.12
C PRO A 58 23.34 9.35 -3.73
N VAL A 59 24.13 8.39 -3.28
CA VAL A 59 23.67 7.12 -2.72
C VAL A 59 23.47 7.27 -1.21
N LEU A 60 22.42 6.62 -0.69
CA LEU A 60 22.15 6.45 0.74
C LEU A 60 21.80 5.00 1.05
N PHE A 61 21.88 4.63 2.32
CA PHE A 61 21.47 3.30 2.79
C PHE A 61 20.13 3.36 3.52
N VAL A 62 19.29 2.36 3.26
CA VAL A 62 18.04 2.13 3.99
C VAL A 62 18.14 0.79 4.70
N ASP A 63 17.88 0.79 6.00
CA ASP A 63 17.86 -0.44 6.80
C ASP A 63 16.64 -1.30 6.42
N LYS A 64 16.87 -2.59 6.19
CA LYS A 64 15.81 -3.59 6.02
C LYS A 64 15.45 -4.19 7.37
N LYS A 65 14.27 -4.81 7.41
CA LYS A 65 13.77 -5.52 8.61
C LYS A 65 14.69 -6.67 9.06
N ASP A 66 15.43 -7.27 8.13
CA ASP A 66 16.39 -8.34 8.40
C ASP A 66 17.74 -7.82 8.93
N GLY A 67 17.86 -6.52 9.20
CA GLY A 67 19.10 -5.87 9.66
C GLY A 67 20.12 -5.60 8.54
N SER A 68 19.88 -6.10 7.32
CA SER A 68 20.73 -5.78 6.17
C SER A 68 20.44 -4.37 5.64
N ARG A 69 21.43 -3.73 5.00
CA ARG A 69 21.26 -2.42 4.38
C ARG A 69 21.04 -2.54 2.89
N ARG A 70 20.17 -1.69 2.34
CA ARG A 70 19.94 -1.57 0.90
C ARG A 70 20.51 -0.25 0.40
N MET A 71 21.32 -0.33 -0.65
CA MET A 71 21.76 0.83 -1.40
C MET A 71 20.57 1.43 -2.17
N CYS A 72 20.29 2.71 -1.95
CA CYS A 72 19.25 3.47 -2.67
C CYS A 72 19.85 4.78 -3.19
N VAL A 73 19.37 5.25 -4.34
CA VAL A 73 19.77 6.56 -4.87
C VAL A 73 18.78 7.61 -4.37
N ASP A 74 19.30 8.76 -3.92
CA ASP A 74 18.45 9.87 -3.48
C ASP A 74 17.89 10.67 -4.66
N TYR A 75 16.82 10.15 -5.25
CA TYR A 75 16.09 10.81 -6.33
C TYR A 75 15.14 11.91 -5.87
N ARG A 76 15.15 12.38 -4.60
CA ARG A 76 14.18 13.41 -4.15
C ARG A 76 14.14 14.64 -5.07
N ALA A 77 15.30 15.17 -5.45
CA ALA A 77 15.35 16.31 -6.36
C ALA A 77 14.92 15.98 -7.79
N LEU A 78 15.17 14.75 -8.27
CA LEU A 78 14.64 14.31 -9.57
C LEU A 78 13.13 14.18 -9.53
N ASN A 79 12.60 13.61 -8.44
CA ASN A 79 11.18 13.39 -8.23
C ASN A 79 10.38 14.70 -8.15
N ASP A 80 10.98 15.77 -7.59
CA ASP A 80 10.35 17.09 -7.50
C ASP A 80 10.13 17.73 -8.88
N VAL A 81 11.00 17.43 -9.85
CA VAL A 81 10.93 17.94 -11.23
C VAL A 81 10.35 16.93 -12.23
N THR A 82 9.98 15.74 -11.77
CA THR A 82 9.34 14.69 -12.60
C THR A 82 7.83 14.88 -12.60
N ILE A 83 7.20 14.83 -13.78
CA ILE A 83 5.75 14.87 -13.93
C ILE A 83 5.17 13.61 -13.26
N LYS A 84 4.31 13.82 -12.26
CA LYS A 84 3.75 12.74 -11.45
C LYS A 84 2.68 11.97 -12.23
N ASN A 85 2.89 10.67 -12.40
CA ASN A 85 1.90 9.77 -12.99
C ASN A 85 0.87 9.39 -11.91
N LYS A 86 -0.38 9.83 -12.09
CA LYS A 86 -1.51 9.46 -11.22
C LYS A 86 -2.20 8.20 -11.74
N TYR A 87 -1.44 7.13 -11.95
CA TYR A 87 -2.03 5.86 -12.34
C TYR A 87 -3.02 5.40 -11.26
N PRO A 88 -4.25 5.01 -11.63
CA PRO A 88 -5.25 4.62 -10.67
C PRO A 88 -4.82 3.31 -10.00
N LEU A 89 -4.52 3.39 -8.70
CA LEU A 89 -4.38 2.19 -7.88
C LEU A 89 -5.79 1.73 -7.46
N PRO A 90 -6.10 0.43 -7.57
CA PRO A 90 -7.38 -0.09 -7.10
C PRO A 90 -7.52 0.17 -5.60
N ARG A 91 -8.75 0.44 -5.14
CA ARG A 91 -8.98 0.51 -3.70
C ARG A 91 -8.88 -0.89 -3.13
N ILE A 92 -8.34 -0.96 -1.92
CA ILE A 92 -8.11 -2.24 -1.24
C ILE A 92 -9.45 -2.96 -0.98
N ASP A 93 -10.49 -2.20 -0.65
CA ASP A 93 -11.84 -2.74 -0.49
C ASP A 93 -12.36 -3.38 -1.79
N ASP A 94 -12.19 -2.71 -2.95
CA ASP A 94 -12.58 -3.26 -4.25
C ASP A 94 -11.84 -4.58 -4.55
N LEU A 95 -10.55 -4.67 -4.21
CA LEU A 95 -9.77 -5.89 -4.37
C LEU A 95 -10.26 -7.03 -3.49
N PHE A 96 -10.76 -6.71 -2.30
CA PHE A 96 -11.28 -7.69 -1.36
C PHE A 96 -12.62 -8.25 -1.79
N ASP A 97 -13.51 -7.41 -2.32
CA ASP A 97 -14.82 -7.84 -2.79
C ASP A 97 -14.74 -8.89 -3.91
N GLN A 98 -13.64 -8.88 -4.69
CA GLN A 98 -13.35 -9.89 -5.72
C GLN A 98 -13.08 -11.29 -5.15
N LEU A 99 -12.64 -11.38 -3.89
CA LEU A 99 -12.27 -12.65 -3.25
C LEU A 99 -13.48 -13.45 -2.76
N GLN A 100 -14.70 -12.97 -3.05
CA GLN A 100 -15.94 -13.60 -2.61
C GLN A 100 -16.03 -15.07 -3.05
N GLY A 101 -16.25 -15.94 -2.05
CA GLY A 101 -16.40 -17.38 -2.26
C GLY A 101 -15.10 -18.12 -2.53
N ALA A 102 -13.95 -17.45 -2.51
CA ALA A 102 -12.66 -18.12 -2.57
C ALA A 102 -12.42 -18.97 -1.32
N CYS A 103 -11.84 -20.15 -1.51
CA CYS A 103 -11.45 -21.06 -0.44
C CYS A 103 -9.97 -21.45 -0.47
N VAL A 104 -9.29 -21.27 -1.60
CA VAL A 104 -7.86 -21.57 -1.75
C VAL A 104 -7.14 -20.36 -2.35
N PHE A 105 -5.98 -20.05 -1.78
CA PHE A 105 -5.17 -18.89 -2.14
C PHE A 105 -3.72 -19.28 -2.42
N SER A 106 -3.10 -18.61 -3.38
CA SER A 106 -1.65 -18.64 -3.58
C SER A 106 -1.13 -17.22 -3.74
N LYS A 107 -0.01 -16.91 -3.11
CA LYS A 107 0.65 -15.62 -3.15
C LYS A 107 2.00 -15.73 -3.83
N ILE A 108 2.24 -14.89 -4.83
CA ILE A 108 3.52 -14.80 -5.53
C ILE A 108 4.10 -13.40 -5.29
N ASP A 109 5.29 -13.34 -4.67
CA ASP A 109 6.09 -12.11 -4.47
C ASP A 109 7.12 -11.99 -5.60
N LEU A 110 7.06 -10.90 -6.35
CA LEU A 110 8.01 -10.64 -7.43
C LEU A 110 9.39 -10.23 -6.88
N ARG A 111 10.46 -10.82 -7.41
CA ARG A 111 11.83 -10.53 -6.99
C ARG A 111 12.23 -9.14 -7.46
N SER A 112 12.37 -8.20 -6.53
CA SER A 112 12.84 -6.83 -6.84
C SER A 112 12.10 -6.26 -8.05
N GLY A 113 10.76 -6.22 -8.00
CA GLY A 113 9.89 -5.90 -9.16
C GLY A 113 10.38 -4.72 -9.99
N TYR A 114 10.92 -3.69 -9.31
CA TYR A 114 11.56 -2.53 -9.93
C TYR A 114 12.61 -2.86 -11.01
N HIS A 115 13.55 -3.77 -10.73
CA HIS A 115 14.63 -4.10 -11.67
C HIS A 115 14.15 -4.96 -12.85
N GLN A 116 12.88 -5.38 -12.85
CA GLN A 116 12.29 -6.18 -13.91
C GLN A 116 11.75 -5.34 -15.06
N MET A 117 11.87 -4.01 -15.02
CA MET A 117 11.40 -3.10 -16.07
C MET A 117 12.55 -2.25 -16.61
N LYS A 118 12.65 -2.11 -17.94
CA LYS A 118 13.67 -1.24 -18.57
C LYS A 118 13.28 0.23 -18.44
N ILE A 119 14.29 1.08 -18.27
CA ILE A 119 14.14 2.53 -18.43
C ILE A 119 14.26 2.84 -19.92
N ARG A 120 13.40 3.74 -20.42
CA ARG A 120 13.50 4.24 -21.79
C ARG A 120 14.92 4.76 -22.05
N PRO A 121 15.59 4.40 -23.17
CA PRO A 121 17.00 4.75 -23.39
C PRO A 121 17.34 6.24 -23.23
N SER A 122 16.44 7.15 -23.63
CA SER A 122 16.61 8.60 -23.48
C SER A 122 16.51 9.11 -22.05
N ASP A 123 15.93 8.33 -21.14
CA ASP A 123 15.76 8.67 -19.73
C ASP A 123 16.81 8.04 -18.82
N ILE A 124 17.56 7.04 -19.31
CA ILE A 124 18.65 6.37 -18.57
C ILE A 124 19.62 7.39 -17.93
N PRO A 125 20.14 8.41 -18.66
CA PRO A 125 21.08 9.36 -18.08
C PRO A 125 20.53 10.13 -16.86
N LYS A 126 19.21 10.32 -16.78
CA LYS A 126 18.56 11.01 -15.66
C LYS A 126 18.65 10.24 -14.35
N THR A 127 18.95 8.94 -14.41
CA THR A 127 19.08 8.09 -13.22
C THR A 127 20.51 8.04 -12.66
N ALA A 128 21.44 8.79 -13.26
CA ALA A 128 22.84 8.74 -12.90
C ALA A 128 23.09 9.06 -11.43
N PHE A 129 23.88 8.21 -10.77
CA PHE A 129 24.22 8.31 -9.36
C PHE A 129 25.74 8.32 -9.16
N ILE A 130 26.17 9.12 -8.20
CA ILE A 130 27.58 9.38 -7.92
C ILE A 130 28.04 8.61 -6.68
N THR A 131 29.19 7.96 -6.82
CA THR A 131 29.89 7.27 -5.74
C THR A 131 31.38 7.61 -5.79
N ARG A 132 32.13 7.18 -4.77
CA ARG A 132 33.59 7.29 -4.77
C ARG A 132 34.25 6.54 -5.94
N PHE A 133 33.58 5.49 -6.45
CA PHE A 133 34.09 4.62 -7.52
C PHE A 133 33.69 5.10 -8.92
N GLY A 134 33.04 6.26 -9.04
CA GLY A 134 32.63 6.83 -10.31
C GLY A 134 31.14 7.14 -10.39
N LEU A 135 30.74 7.54 -11.59
CA LEU A 135 29.36 7.84 -11.96
C LEU A 135 28.78 6.64 -12.72
N TYR A 136 27.59 6.20 -12.32
CA TYR A 136 26.88 5.07 -12.92
C TYR A 136 25.43 5.47 -13.17
N GLU A 137 24.78 4.85 -14.14
CA GLU A 137 23.36 5.07 -14.45
C GLU A 137 22.62 3.74 -14.54
N TYR A 138 21.33 3.75 -14.17
CA TYR A 138 20.48 2.56 -14.20
C TYR A 138 19.88 2.35 -15.60
N THR A 139 19.95 1.11 -16.09
CA THR A 139 19.32 0.67 -17.34
C THR A 139 17.94 0.07 -17.11
N VAL A 140 17.66 -0.32 -15.86
CA VAL A 140 16.38 -0.84 -15.37
C VAL A 140 15.86 0.05 -14.26
N MET A 141 14.54 0.09 -14.07
CA MET A 141 13.91 0.90 -13.05
C MET A 141 14.50 0.57 -11.66
N SER A 142 14.84 1.62 -10.90
CA SER A 142 15.49 1.51 -9.60
C SER A 142 14.61 2.06 -8.48
N PHE A 143 14.95 1.70 -7.24
CA PHE A 143 14.24 2.21 -6.07
C PHE A 143 14.41 3.72 -5.93
N GLY A 144 13.35 4.39 -5.47
CA GLY A 144 13.34 5.83 -5.16
C GLY A 144 12.76 6.72 -6.25
N LEU A 145 12.50 6.20 -7.45
CA LEU A 145 11.84 6.95 -8.53
C LEU A 145 10.33 7.09 -8.28
N ILE A 146 9.81 8.32 -8.37
CA ILE A 146 8.44 8.65 -7.93
C ILE A 146 7.32 7.87 -8.66
N ASN A 147 7.49 7.60 -9.95
CA ASN A 147 6.47 6.94 -10.77
C ASN A 147 6.65 5.42 -10.85
N ALA A 148 7.62 4.85 -10.13
CA ALA A 148 8.02 3.45 -10.29
C ALA A 148 6.85 2.48 -10.04
N LEU A 149 6.10 2.71 -8.96
CA LEU A 149 4.90 1.93 -8.61
C LEU A 149 3.82 2.01 -9.69
N ALA A 150 3.58 3.20 -10.23
CA ALA A 150 2.55 3.43 -11.24
C ALA A 150 2.85 2.66 -12.54
N TYR A 151 4.09 2.71 -13.01
CA TYR A 151 4.52 1.98 -14.20
C TYR A 151 4.53 0.47 -13.97
N PHE A 152 4.96 0.02 -12.79
CA PHE A 152 4.92 -1.40 -12.46
C PHE A 152 3.49 -1.93 -12.42
N MET A 153 2.57 -1.20 -11.79
CA MET A 153 1.15 -1.54 -11.80
C MET A 153 0.55 -1.57 -13.20
N ASN A 154 0.92 -0.63 -14.06
CA ASN A 154 0.48 -0.64 -15.45
C ASN A 154 0.97 -1.89 -16.21
N LEU A 155 2.25 -2.25 -16.03
CA LEU A 155 2.80 -3.49 -16.59
C LEU A 155 2.04 -4.71 -16.09
N MET A 156 1.85 -4.83 -14.78
CA MET A 156 1.14 -5.95 -14.18
C MET A 156 -0.31 -6.04 -14.67
N ASN A 157 -1.02 -4.92 -14.73
CA ASN A 157 -2.38 -4.88 -15.24
C ASN A 157 -2.45 -5.34 -16.69
N LYS A 158 -1.51 -4.91 -17.56
CA LYS A 158 -1.45 -5.42 -18.94
C LYS A 158 -1.18 -6.93 -19.01
N VAL A 159 -0.22 -7.43 -18.22
CA VAL A 159 0.15 -8.86 -18.24
C VAL A 159 -0.98 -9.74 -17.75
N PHE A 160 -1.71 -9.31 -16.72
CA PHE A 160 -2.75 -10.10 -16.05
C PHE A 160 -4.17 -9.72 -16.47
N MET A 161 -4.35 -8.81 -17.44
CA MET A 161 -5.65 -8.21 -17.78
C MET A 161 -6.77 -9.22 -18.00
N GLU A 162 -6.45 -10.36 -18.61
CA GLU A 162 -7.39 -11.45 -18.87
C GLU A 162 -7.84 -12.25 -17.63
N TYR A 163 -7.08 -12.16 -16.53
CA TYR A 163 -7.27 -12.89 -15.26
C TYR A 163 -7.69 -11.99 -14.09
N LEU A 164 -7.45 -10.69 -14.22
CA LEU A 164 -7.95 -9.69 -13.26
C LEU A 164 -9.46 -9.83 -13.08
N ASP A 165 -9.91 -9.60 -11.85
CA ASP A 165 -11.32 -9.67 -11.44
C ASP A 165 -11.98 -11.06 -11.61
N LYS A 166 -11.20 -12.09 -11.96
CA LYS A 166 -11.69 -13.48 -12.12
C LYS A 166 -11.08 -14.43 -11.08
N PHE A 167 -9.75 -14.48 -11.03
CA PHE A 167 -9.00 -15.35 -10.12
C PHE A 167 -7.62 -14.79 -9.74
N VAL A 168 -7.26 -13.59 -10.21
CA VAL A 168 -6.01 -12.91 -9.88
C VAL A 168 -6.32 -11.50 -9.39
N VAL A 169 -5.70 -11.14 -8.26
CA VAL A 169 -5.56 -9.77 -7.79
C VAL A 169 -4.09 -9.39 -7.84
N VAL A 170 -3.77 -8.22 -8.38
CA VAL A 170 -2.41 -7.69 -8.33
C VAL A 170 -2.36 -6.39 -7.54
N PHE A 171 -1.40 -6.30 -6.61
CA PHE A 171 -1.07 -5.07 -5.93
C PHE A 171 0.43 -4.90 -5.81
N ILE A 172 0.99 -4.04 -6.66
CA ILE A 172 2.40 -3.74 -6.80
C ILE A 172 3.18 -5.03 -7.10
N ASP A 173 3.95 -5.52 -6.12
CA ASP A 173 4.84 -6.68 -6.25
C ASP A 173 4.15 -7.99 -5.80
N ASP A 174 2.98 -7.88 -5.15
CA ASP A 174 2.20 -9.02 -4.65
C ASP A 174 1.13 -9.41 -5.68
N ILE A 175 1.19 -10.66 -6.14
CA ILE A 175 0.15 -11.30 -6.95
C ILE A 175 -0.57 -12.30 -6.05
N LEU A 176 -1.87 -12.08 -5.86
CA LEU A 176 -2.74 -13.00 -5.15
C LEU A 176 -3.59 -13.77 -6.17
N ILE A 177 -3.51 -15.08 -6.12
CA ILE A 177 -4.32 -16.00 -6.92
C ILE A 177 -5.34 -16.61 -5.97
N TYR A 178 -6.60 -16.62 -6.35
CA TYR A 178 -7.68 -17.11 -5.50
C TYR A 178 -8.61 -18.02 -6.30
N SER A 179 -9.21 -19.00 -5.64
CA SER A 179 -10.09 -19.97 -6.31
C SER A 179 -11.21 -20.43 -5.39
N LYS A 180 -12.38 -20.66 -5.98
CA LYS A 180 -13.58 -21.17 -5.29
C LYS A 180 -13.55 -22.69 -5.09
N MET A 181 -12.67 -23.38 -5.79
CA MET A 181 -12.50 -24.83 -5.74
C MET A 181 -11.01 -25.14 -5.85
N GLU A 182 -10.55 -26.11 -5.06
CA GLU A 182 -9.14 -26.52 -5.01
C GLU A 182 -8.68 -27.14 -6.34
N GLU A 183 -9.54 -27.93 -6.99
CA GLU A 183 -9.28 -28.57 -8.29
C GLU A 183 -8.96 -27.56 -9.39
N LYS A 184 -9.63 -26.40 -9.39
CA LYS A 184 -9.38 -25.33 -10.37
C LYS A 184 -8.15 -24.48 -10.02
N HIS A 185 -7.63 -24.59 -8.80
CA HIS A 185 -6.55 -23.72 -8.35
C HIS A 185 -5.25 -23.97 -9.12
N GLU A 186 -4.99 -25.22 -9.51
CA GLU A 186 -3.85 -25.59 -10.35
C GLU A 186 -3.92 -24.88 -11.72
N GLU A 187 -5.08 -24.87 -12.36
CA GLU A 187 -5.30 -24.18 -13.65
C GLU A 187 -5.17 -22.66 -13.52
N HIS A 188 -5.55 -22.10 -12.36
CA HIS A 188 -5.44 -20.68 -12.08
C HIS A 188 -4.01 -20.21 -11.75
N LEU A 189 -3.05 -21.13 -11.56
CA LEU A 189 -1.68 -20.73 -11.32
C LEU A 189 -1.07 -20.02 -12.53
N VAL A 190 -0.67 -18.77 -12.33
CA VAL A 190 -0.16 -17.91 -13.41
C VAL A 190 1.34 -18.04 -13.69
N LEU A 191 1.96 -19.16 -13.28
CA LEU A 191 3.40 -19.39 -13.43
C LEU A 191 3.85 -19.36 -14.89
N GLN A 192 3.01 -19.87 -15.80
CA GLN A 192 3.31 -19.82 -17.24
C GLN A 192 3.27 -18.38 -17.77
N LYS A 193 2.26 -17.59 -17.38
CA LYS A 193 2.15 -16.18 -17.78
C LYS A 193 3.36 -15.36 -17.31
N LEU A 194 3.84 -15.61 -16.09
CA LEU A 194 5.07 -15.01 -15.56
C LEU A 194 6.30 -15.41 -16.39
N ARG A 195 6.42 -16.69 -16.74
CA ARG A 195 7.52 -17.21 -17.58
C ARG A 195 7.53 -16.56 -18.96
N ASP A 196 6.38 -16.47 -19.62
CA ASP A 196 6.23 -15.89 -20.96
C ASP A 196 6.67 -14.41 -20.97
N HIS A 197 6.32 -13.66 -19.92
CA HIS A 197 6.68 -12.26 -19.77
C HIS A 197 8.05 -12.04 -19.09
N LYS A 198 8.78 -13.12 -18.80
CA LYS A 198 10.07 -13.13 -18.08
C LYS A 198 10.01 -12.29 -16.80
N LEU A 199 8.94 -12.44 -16.04
CA LEU A 199 8.76 -11.89 -14.71
C LEU A 199 9.17 -12.95 -13.68
N TYR A 200 10.10 -12.59 -12.81
CA TYR A 200 10.73 -13.53 -11.89
C TYR A 200 10.20 -13.32 -10.47
N ALA A 201 9.63 -14.38 -9.91
CA ALA A 201 9.23 -14.42 -8.52
C ALA A 201 10.39 -14.79 -7.59
N LYS A 202 10.29 -14.40 -6.31
CA LYS A 202 11.18 -14.87 -5.26
C LYS A 202 10.54 -16.07 -4.57
N LEU A 203 10.91 -17.28 -4.98
CA LEU A 203 10.32 -18.53 -4.48
C LEU A 203 10.26 -18.61 -2.94
N SER A 204 11.30 -18.16 -2.23
CA SER A 204 11.35 -18.19 -0.76
C SER A 204 10.34 -17.28 -0.06
N LYS A 205 9.54 -16.52 -0.83
CA LYS A 205 8.46 -15.67 -0.34
C LYS A 205 7.12 -15.98 -1.02
N CYS A 206 7.11 -16.94 -1.94
CA CYS A 206 5.87 -17.39 -2.56
C CYS A 206 5.25 -18.45 -1.66
N GLU A 207 3.94 -18.42 -1.54
CA GLU A 207 3.17 -19.33 -0.71
C GLU A 207 2.02 -19.86 -1.57
N PHE A 208 1.75 -21.17 -1.51
CA PHE A 208 0.79 -21.80 -2.42
C PHE A 208 -0.18 -22.71 -1.65
N TRP A 209 -1.39 -22.89 -2.20
CA TRP A 209 -2.46 -23.72 -1.61
C TRP A 209 -2.73 -23.42 -0.13
N LEU A 210 -2.94 -22.15 0.17
CA LEU A 210 -3.29 -21.69 1.52
C LEU A 210 -4.81 -21.60 1.69
N ASP A 211 -5.31 -22.02 2.85
CA ASP A 211 -6.70 -21.76 3.28
C ASP A 211 -6.91 -20.32 3.76
N GLN A 212 -5.82 -19.67 4.18
CA GLN A 212 -5.79 -18.28 4.60
C GLN A 212 -4.46 -17.63 4.20
N VAL A 213 -4.50 -16.35 3.81
CA VAL A 213 -3.31 -15.65 3.29
C VAL A 213 -3.22 -14.22 3.83
N PRO A 214 -2.03 -13.78 4.28
CA PRO A 214 -1.78 -12.38 4.61
C PRO A 214 -1.68 -11.54 3.32
N PHE A 215 -2.65 -10.66 3.12
CA PHE A 215 -2.72 -9.78 1.95
C PHE A 215 -3.12 -8.36 2.37
N LEU A 216 -2.33 -7.36 1.95
CA LEU A 216 -2.57 -5.94 2.20
C LEU A 216 -2.81 -5.57 3.68
N GLY A 217 -2.17 -6.26 4.62
CA GLY A 217 -2.34 -6.00 6.06
C GLY A 217 -3.59 -6.63 6.67
N HIS A 218 -4.26 -7.50 5.94
CA HIS A 218 -5.38 -8.32 6.40
C HIS A 218 -5.04 -9.80 6.21
N ILE A 219 -5.76 -10.67 6.92
CA ILE A 219 -5.78 -12.11 6.62
C ILE A 219 -7.07 -12.38 5.87
N VAL A 220 -6.93 -12.83 4.63
CA VAL A 220 -8.04 -13.34 3.82
C VAL A 220 -8.19 -14.82 4.15
N LEU A 221 -9.40 -15.26 4.46
CA LEU A 221 -9.72 -16.65 4.76
C LEU A 221 -10.97 -17.08 4.00
N LYS A 222 -11.26 -18.39 4.03
CA LYS A 222 -12.53 -18.93 3.54
C LYS A 222 -13.71 -18.26 4.26
N GLY A 223 -14.45 -17.44 3.53
CA GLY A 223 -15.69 -16.80 4.00
C GLY A 223 -15.54 -15.40 4.61
N GLY A 224 -14.34 -14.81 4.60
CA GLY A 224 -14.20 -13.44 5.08
C GLY A 224 -12.78 -12.91 5.15
N ILE A 225 -12.66 -11.74 5.78
CA ILE A 225 -11.42 -11.02 6.01
C ILE A 225 -11.34 -10.67 7.48
N MET A 226 -10.15 -10.82 8.05
CA MET A 226 -9.83 -10.34 9.39
C MET A 226 -8.61 -9.42 9.37
N VAL A 227 -8.43 -8.66 10.44
CA VAL A 227 -7.23 -7.84 10.60
C VAL A 227 -6.03 -8.74 10.90
N ASP A 228 -4.87 -8.46 10.30
CA ASP A 228 -3.63 -9.20 10.56
C ASP A 228 -3.12 -8.96 12.00
N PRO A 229 -3.08 -9.99 12.87
CA PRO A 229 -2.62 -9.85 14.25
C PRO A 229 -1.18 -9.35 14.36
N SER A 230 -0.33 -9.64 13.37
CA SER A 230 1.06 -9.15 13.34
C SER A 230 1.15 -7.64 13.12
N LYS A 231 0.11 -7.03 12.53
CA LYS A 231 -0.01 -5.57 12.40
C LYS A 231 -0.62 -4.95 13.65
N ILE A 232 -1.52 -5.65 14.31
CA ILE A 232 -2.17 -5.18 15.53
C ILE A 232 -1.24 -5.26 16.74
N SER A 233 -0.31 -6.21 16.81
CA SER A 233 0.66 -6.28 17.92
C SER A 233 1.41 -4.96 18.12
N SER A 234 1.82 -4.32 17.02
CA SER A 234 2.44 -2.98 17.05
C SER A 234 1.51 -1.89 17.58
N VAL A 235 0.19 -2.06 17.44
CA VAL A 235 -0.84 -1.16 18.00
C VAL A 235 -0.99 -1.38 19.50
N MET A 236 -0.93 -2.63 19.95
CA MET A 236 -0.98 -2.97 21.38
C MET A 236 0.20 -2.40 22.14
N ASP A 237 1.38 -2.42 21.54
CA ASP A 237 2.60 -1.86 22.13
C ASP A 237 2.74 -0.35 21.89
N TRP A 238 1.77 0.27 21.21
CA TRP A 238 1.80 1.69 20.91
C TRP A 238 1.73 2.51 22.20
N LYS A 239 2.76 3.33 22.42
CA LYS A 239 2.87 4.23 23.57
C LYS A 239 1.88 5.38 23.42
N VAL A 240 1.41 5.91 24.55
CA VAL A 240 0.52 7.08 24.55
C VAL A 240 1.17 8.21 23.74
N PRO A 241 0.50 8.75 22.70
CA PRO A 241 1.04 9.84 21.91
C PRO A 241 1.34 11.08 22.75
N GLU A 242 2.50 11.68 22.55
CA GLU A 242 2.93 12.92 23.21
C GLU A 242 2.86 14.13 22.27
N VAL A 243 2.78 13.88 20.95
CA VAL A 243 2.71 14.93 19.93
C VAL A 243 1.64 14.67 18.87
N VAL A 244 1.14 15.74 18.25
CA VAL A 244 0.12 15.70 17.18
C VAL A 244 0.52 14.78 16.02
N LYS A 245 1.82 14.70 15.70
CA LYS A 245 2.33 13.82 14.64
C LYS A 245 2.08 12.34 14.95
N GLU A 246 2.23 11.93 16.20
CA GLU A 246 2.02 10.56 16.66
C GLU A 246 0.52 10.22 16.68
N VAL A 247 -0.32 11.15 17.15
CA VAL A 247 -1.78 11.01 17.08
C VAL A 247 -2.24 10.81 15.64
N ARG A 248 -1.71 11.60 14.70
CA ARG A 248 -2.02 11.46 13.28
C ARG A 248 -1.58 10.10 12.73
N GLY A 249 -0.41 9.61 13.13
CA GLY A 249 0.09 8.29 12.75
C GLY A 249 -0.82 7.17 13.26
N PHE A 250 -1.18 7.19 14.54
CA PHE A 250 -2.08 6.21 15.15
C PHE A 250 -3.47 6.23 14.50
N LEU A 251 -4.08 7.41 14.37
CA LEU A 251 -5.41 7.54 13.75
C LEU A 251 -5.40 7.16 12.26
N GLY A 252 -4.29 7.37 11.56
CA GLY A 252 -4.13 6.89 10.18
C GLY A 252 -4.18 5.36 10.09
N LEU A 253 -3.47 4.66 10.99
CA LEU A 253 -3.49 3.21 11.08
C LEU A 253 -4.84 2.66 11.56
N ALA A 254 -5.40 3.22 12.62
CA ALA A 254 -6.73 2.81 13.12
C ALA A 254 -7.81 3.08 12.07
N GLY A 255 -7.69 4.20 11.33
CA GLY A 255 -8.56 4.57 10.23
C GLY A 255 -8.49 3.60 9.04
N TYR A 256 -7.34 2.96 8.81
CA TYR A 256 -7.19 1.89 7.81
C TYR A 256 -8.12 0.70 8.11
N TYR A 257 -8.26 0.34 9.39
CA TYR A 257 -9.12 -0.77 9.84
C TYR A 257 -10.52 -0.32 10.29
N ARG A 258 -10.93 0.93 10.00
CA ARG A 258 -12.21 1.48 10.46
C ARG A 258 -13.42 0.61 10.11
N ARG A 259 -13.39 -0.12 8.99
CA ARG A 259 -14.48 -0.99 8.53
C ARG A 259 -14.77 -2.17 9.47
N PHE A 260 -13.83 -2.48 10.38
CA PHE A 260 -13.95 -3.51 11.41
C PHE A 260 -14.42 -2.95 12.75
N ILE A 261 -14.54 -1.63 12.88
CA ILE A 261 -14.81 -0.94 14.15
C ILE A 261 -16.15 -0.22 14.05
N GLU A 262 -17.12 -0.75 14.78
CA GLU A 262 -18.39 -0.10 14.99
C GLU A 262 -18.21 1.30 15.61
N SER A 263 -18.90 2.31 15.05
CA SER A 263 -18.88 3.68 15.55
C SER A 263 -17.48 4.31 15.66
N PHE A 264 -16.53 3.91 14.79
CA PHE A 264 -15.16 4.40 14.79
C PHE A 264 -15.03 5.93 14.93
N SER A 265 -15.83 6.68 14.16
CA SER A 265 -15.82 8.14 14.15
C SER A 265 -16.17 8.78 15.50
N ARG A 266 -17.06 8.15 16.27
CA ARG A 266 -17.43 8.60 17.62
C ARG A 266 -16.28 8.36 18.58
N ILE A 267 -15.72 7.15 18.58
CA ILE A 267 -14.61 6.77 19.46
C ILE A 267 -13.37 7.62 19.18
N ALA A 268 -13.06 7.87 17.90
CA ALA A 268 -11.89 8.65 17.50
C ALA A 268 -12.04 10.17 17.72
N LYS A 269 -13.25 10.68 18.00
CA LYS A 269 -13.55 12.12 18.08
C LYS A 269 -12.68 12.91 19.06
N PRO A 270 -12.45 12.45 20.31
CA PRO A 270 -11.60 13.16 21.25
C PRO A 270 -10.16 13.29 20.75
N MET A 271 -9.69 12.31 19.97
CA MET A 271 -8.35 12.30 19.39
C MET A 271 -8.27 13.12 18.09
N THR A 272 -9.28 13.07 17.22
CA THR A 272 -9.29 13.87 15.98
C THR A 272 -9.31 15.37 16.27
N SER A 273 -9.92 15.79 17.38
CA SER A 273 -9.91 17.19 17.83
C SER A 273 -8.50 17.77 18.07
N LEU A 274 -7.52 16.92 18.42
CA LEU A 274 -6.11 17.34 18.58
C LEU A 274 -5.45 17.70 17.24
N LEU A 275 -6.04 17.31 16.11
CA LEU A 275 -5.52 17.59 14.78
C LEU A 275 -5.98 18.95 14.25
N GLU A 276 -6.92 19.61 14.92
CA GLU A 276 -7.47 20.89 14.51
C GLU A 276 -6.47 22.04 14.71
N LYS A 277 -6.54 23.05 13.84
CA LYS A 277 -5.63 24.19 13.86
C LYS A 277 -5.90 25.06 15.10
N GLY A 278 -4.86 25.30 15.91
CA GLY A 278 -4.93 26.17 17.08
C GLY A 278 -5.37 25.47 18.38
N VAL A 279 -5.58 24.16 18.36
CA VAL A 279 -5.89 23.38 19.57
C VAL A 279 -4.59 23.00 20.30
N PRO A 280 -4.44 23.33 21.60
CA PRO A 280 -3.28 22.90 22.37
C PRO A 280 -3.30 21.38 22.60
N PHE A 281 -2.11 20.77 22.60
CA PHE A 281 -1.98 19.35 22.89
C PHE A 281 -2.14 19.09 24.39
N ILE A 282 -3.30 18.57 24.79
CA ILE A 282 -3.61 18.25 26.19
C ILE A 282 -4.13 16.82 26.25
N TRP A 283 -3.39 15.87 26.81
CA TRP A 283 -3.87 14.50 26.89
C TRP A 283 -4.85 14.34 28.07
N THR A 284 -6.15 14.28 27.77
CA THR A 284 -7.22 14.16 28.78
C THR A 284 -7.57 12.70 29.05
N LYS A 285 -8.30 12.43 30.15
CA LYS A 285 -8.84 11.08 30.45
C LYS A 285 -9.75 10.56 29.33
N GLU A 286 -10.51 11.43 28.70
CA GLU A 286 -11.37 11.09 27.55
C GLU A 286 -10.55 10.65 26.33
N ARG A 287 -9.44 11.34 26.05
CA ARG A 287 -8.50 10.97 24.97
C ARG A 287 -7.80 9.65 25.26
N GLN A 288 -7.45 9.40 26.52
CA GLN A 288 -6.90 8.11 26.95
C GLN A 288 -7.93 6.98 26.77
N ALA A 289 -9.17 7.18 27.21
CA ALA A 289 -10.24 6.19 27.04
C ALA A 289 -10.52 5.88 25.57
N ALA A 290 -10.55 6.91 24.70
CA ALA A 290 -10.67 6.73 23.25
C ALA A 290 -9.51 5.91 22.65
N PHE A 291 -8.28 6.21 23.09
CA PHE A 291 -7.09 5.48 22.64
C PHE A 291 -7.14 4.00 23.04
N ASP A 292 -7.46 3.71 24.30
CA ASP A 292 -7.53 2.35 24.82
C ASP A 292 -8.69 1.56 24.20
N GLU A 293 -9.85 2.20 23.99
CA GLU A 293 -10.99 1.56 23.32
C GLU A 293 -10.68 1.24 21.85
N LEU A 294 -10.00 2.13 21.11
CA LEU A 294 -9.57 1.83 19.74
C LEU A 294 -8.58 0.65 19.70
N LYS A 295 -7.63 0.57 20.63
CA LYS A 295 -6.71 -0.57 20.75
C LYS A 295 -7.47 -1.88 21.03
N LYS A 296 -8.45 -1.84 21.92
CA LYS A 296 -9.31 -2.99 22.24
C LYS A 296 -10.12 -3.43 21.02
N ARG A 297 -10.81 -2.51 20.34
CA ARG A 297 -11.63 -2.83 19.15
C ARG A 297 -10.81 -3.39 17.99
N LEU A 298 -9.56 -2.95 17.83
CA LEU A 298 -8.65 -3.49 16.82
C LEU A 298 -8.22 -4.93 17.15
N THR A 299 -8.08 -5.29 18.42
CA THR A 299 -7.71 -6.66 18.83
C THR A 299 -8.90 -7.62 18.87
N THR A 300 -10.10 -7.11 19.16
CA THR A 300 -11.33 -7.91 19.18
C THR A 300 -12.16 -7.76 17.90
N ALA A 301 -11.54 -7.29 16.81
CA ALA A 301 -12.21 -7.05 15.55
C ALA A 301 -12.83 -8.36 15.02
N PRO A 302 -14.11 -8.36 14.62
CA PRO A 302 -14.75 -9.55 14.06
C PRO A 302 -14.20 -9.86 12.65
N VAL A 303 -14.42 -11.10 12.21
CA VAL A 303 -14.24 -11.46 10.80
C VAL A 303 -15.37 -10.80 10.01
N LEU A 304 -15.01 -9.97 9.03
CA LEU A 304 -15.98 -9.40 8.10
C LEU A 304 -16.25 -10.38 6.97
N THR A 305 -17.52 -10.57 6.64
CA THR A 305 -17.92 -11.41 5.50
C THR A 305 -17.77 -10.60 4.21
N LEU A 306 -17.29 -11.24 3.15
CA LEU A 306 -17.22 -10.61 1.83
C LEU A 306 -18.63 -10.46 1.24
N PRO A 307 -18.94 -9.33 0.59
CA PRO A 307 -20.27 -9.08 0.05
C PRO A 307 -20.59 -10.09 -1.06
N ASP A 308 -21.82 -10.63 -1.05
CA ASP A 308 -22.34 -11.46 -2.13
C ASP A 308 -23.38 -10.67 -2.93
N LEU A 309 -22.98 -10.22 -4.12
CA LEU A 309 -23.82 -9.40 -4.99
C LEU A 309 -25.09 -10.11 -5.49
N THR A 310 -25.20 -11.42 -5.30
CA THR A 310 -26.39 -12.19 -5.70
C THR A 310 -27.50 -12.21 -4.65
N LYS A 311 -27.24 -11.74 -3.43
CA LYS A 311 -28.24 -11.70 -2.35
C LYS A 311 -28.49 -10.29 -1.85
N SER A 312 -29.58 -10.15 -1.10
CA SER A 312 -30.01 -8.86 -0.55
C SER A 312 -29.10 -8.37 0.57
N PHE A 313 -28.85 -7.07 0.58
CA PHE A 313 -28.18 -6.38 1.68
C PHE A 313 -29.19 -5.82 2.67
N THR A 314 -28.83 -5.83 3.96
CA THR A 314 -29.56 -5.15 5.02
C THR A 314 -28.65 -4.08 5.62
N VAL A 315 -29.14 -2.85 5.69
CA VAL A 315 -28.42 -1.74 6.29
C VAL A 315 -29.12 -1.30 7.56
N TYR A 316 -28.37 -1.29 8.67
CA TYR A 316 -28.81 -0.66 9.91
C TYR A 316 -28.15 0.69 10.03
N CYS A 317 -28.93 1.74 10.26
CA CYS A 317 -28.45 3.10 10.45
C CYS A 317 -28.81 3.57 11.86
N ASP A 318 -27.95 4.38 12.44
CA ASP A 318 -28.17 5.07 13.71
C ASP A 318 -27.58 6.48 13.62
N ALA A 319 -28.25 7.45 14.22
CA ALA A 319 -27.81 8.83 14.24
C ALA A 319 -27.85 9.41 15.66
N SER A 320 -26.85 10.20 15.98
CA SER A 320 -26.78 10.93 17.25
C SER A 320 -26.29 12.35 17.02
N LYS A 321 -26.44 13.22 18.03
CA LYS A 321 -25.84 14.55 18.04
C LYS A 321 -24.30 14.53 18.00
N GLU A 322 -23.68 13.37 18.15
CA GLU A 322 -22.23 13.21 18.07
C GLU A 322 -21.72 12.74 16.70
N GLY A 323 -22.55 12.01 15.95
CA GLY A 323 -22.17 11.39 14.68
C GLY A 323 -23.23 10.45 14.11
N LEU A 324 -22.97 9.97 12.90
CA LEU A 324 -23.76 8.98 12.16
C LEU A 324 -23.02 7.63 12.17
N GLY A 325 -23.78 6.54 12.26
CA GLY A 325 -23.28 5.18 12.18
C GLY A 325 -24.14 4.34 11.25
N CYS A 326 -23.53 3.38 10.58
CA CYS A 326 -24.26 2.32 9.91
C CYS A 326 -23.48 1.01 9.86
N VAL A 327 -24.22 -0.09 9.74
CA VAL A 327 -23.69 -1.44 9.59
C VAL A 327 -24.33 -2.07 8.36
N LEU A 328 -23.48 -2.46 7.40
CA LEU A 328 -23.89 -3.25 6.25
C LEU A 328 -23.82 -4.72 6.62
N MET A 329 -24.94 -5.42 6.48
CA MET A 329 -25.09 -6.82 6.82
C MET A 329 -25.72 -7.63 5.69
N GLN A 330 -25.44 -8.92 5.68
CA GLN A 330 -26.03 -9.88 4.77
C GLN A 330 -26.18 -11.23 5.48
N GLU A 331 -27.38 -11.80 5.44
CA GLU A 331 -27.71 -13.08 6.11
C GLU A 331 -27.30 -13.10 7.60
N GLY A 332 -27.48 -11.98 8.31
CA GLY A 332 -27.12 -11.85 9.73
C GLY A 332 -25.62 -11.72 10.00
N LYS A 333 -24.77 -11.62 8.98
CA LYS A 333 -23.32 -11.40 9.09
C LYS A 333 -22.94 -9.98 8.71
N VAL A 334 -21.90 -9.44 9.35
CA VAL A 334 -21.42 -8.09 9.09
C VAL A 334 -20.45 -8.08 7.90
N ILE A 335 -20.68 -7.17 6.96
CA ILE A 335 -19.81 -6.92 5.80
C ILE A 335 -18.88 -5.73 6.07
N ALA A 336 -19.45 -4.65 6.61
CA ALA A 336 -18.70 -3.44 6.94
C ALA A 336 -19.42 -2.60 7.99
N TYR A 337 -18.62 -1.97 8.86
CA TYR A 337 -19.04 -0.84 9.66
C TYR A 337 -18.65 0.45 8.96
N ALA A 338 -19.51 1.46 9.05
CA ALA A 338 -19.16 2.80 8.65
C ALA A 338 -19.73 3.84 9.60
N SER A 339 -19.02 4.95 9.69
CA SER A 339 -19.38 6.02 10.60
C SER A 339 -18.87 7.35 10.08
N HIS A 340 -19.59 8.42 10.40
CA HIS A 340 -19.24 9.79 10.03
C HIS A 340 -19.41 10.71 11.23
N GLN A 341 -18.47 11.64 11.44
CA GLN A 341 -18.70 12.75 12.36
C GLN A 341 -19.61 13.76 11.69
N LEU A 342 -20.51 14.39 12.47
CA LEU A 342 -21.35 15.45 11.94
C LEU A 342 -20.49 16.60 11.43
N ARG A 343 -20.80 17.07 10.22
CA ARG A 343 -20.26 18.32 9.69
C ARG A 343 -20.82 19.50 10.47
N LYS A 344 -20.13 20.64 10.45
CA LYS A 344 -20.53 21.85 11.17
C LYS A 344 -21.99 22.27 10.93
N HIS A 345 -22.52 22.05 9.73
CA HIS A 345 -23.92 22.35 9.42
C HIS A 345 -24.88 21.24 9.89
N GLU A 346 -24.47 19.97 9.84
CA GLU A 346 -25.26 18.82 10.28
C GLU A 346 -25.47 18.81 11.80
N VAL A 347 -24.58 19.43 12.59
CA VAL A 347 -24.76 19.58 14.05
C VAL A 347 -26.07 20.28 14.40
N ASN A 348 -26.52 21.20 13.54
CA ASN A 348 -27.74 21.97 13.74
C ASN A 348 -29.00 21.22 13.28
N TYR A 349 -28.86 20.05 12.65
CA TYR A 349 -30.01 19.30 12.15
C TYR A 349 -30.86 18.76 13.30
N PRO A 350 -32.20 18.79 13.19
CA PRO A 350 -33.07 18.08 14.12
C PRO A 350 -32.86 16.56 13.98
N THR A 351 -33.26 15.79 15.00
CA THR A 351 -32.97 14.34 15.07
C THR A 351 -33.47 13.57 13.84
N HIS A 352 -34.65 13.89 13.31
CA HIS A 352 -35.18 13.21 12.12
C HIS A 352 -34.34 13.46 10.86
N ASP A 353 -33.77 14.65 10.69
CA ASP A 353 -32.86 14.97 9.59
C ASP A 353 -31.51 14.27 9.76
N LEU A 354 -31.07 14.05 11.00
CA LEU A 354 -29.88 13.24 11.30
C LEU A 354 -30.09 11.77 10.97
N GLU A 355 -31.26 11.19 11.29
CA GLU A 355 -31.61 9.83 10.88
C GLU A 355 -31.60 9.69 9.35
N LEU A 356 -32.20 10.65 8.63
CA LEU A 356 -32.14 10.65 7.17
C LEU A 356 -30.70 10.82 6.65
N ALA A 357 -29.89 11.66 7.29
CA ALA A 357 -28.48 11.82 6.95
C ALA A 357 -27.68 10.52 7.15
N ALA A 358 -27.98 9.73 8.18
CA ALA A 358 -27.37 8.41 8.38
C ALA A 358 -27.72 7.45 7.24
N VAL A 359 -28.98 7.42 6.79
CA VAL A 359 -29.40 6.62 5.63
C VAL A 359 -28.70 7.08 4.35
N VAL A 360 -28.65 8.39 4.09
CA VAL A 360 -27.94 8.95 2.92
C VAL A 360 -26.44 8.66 2.98
N HIS A 361 -25.84 8.68 4.17
CA HIS A 361 -24.45 8.30 4.36
C HIS A 361 -24.24 6.82 4.03
N ALA A 362 -25.10 5.94 4.54
CA ALA A 362 -25.03 4.51 4.33
C ALA A 362 -25.15 4.13 2.84
N LEU A 363 -26.01 4.80 2.08
CA LEU A 363 -26.19 4.55 0.64
C LEU A 363 -25.03 5.06 -0.24
N LYS A 364 -24.11 5.89 0.31
CA LYS A 364 -22.93 6.38 -0.41
C LYS A 364 -21.70 5.50 -0.23
N ILE A 365 -21.76 4.60 0.75
CA ILE A 365 -20.74 3.59 1.01
C ILE A 365 -21.00 2.42 0.06
#